data_AF-A0A7Y2CJ36-F1
#
_entry.id   AF-A0A7Y2CJ36-F1
#
_cell.length_a   1.000
_cell.length_b   1.000
_cell.length_c   1.000
_cell.angle_alpha   90.00
_cell.angle_beta   90.00
_cell.angle_gamma   90.00
#
_symmetry.space_group_name_H-M   'P 1'
#
loop_
_entity.id
_entity.type
_entity.pdbx_description
1 polymer ?
#
loop_
_entity_poly.entity_id
_entity_poly.type
_entity_poly.pdbx_seq_one_letter_code
_entity_poly.pdbx_strand_id
1 'polypeptide(L)'
;MRTLLQTLLLRTLLPALLLPSLILAPAAPAAAGETCRIHYHRPDGEYAGWGLHVWEHTTESVTWTAPLAATGRDDYGIYWDVGLADGGERIGFIVHRGEEKDPGPDQFLEVERHGLEVWTVSGSAELHSAPPDVSRLGLGDLTRSRAFWVDARTVAWDVFVPSGGTVRLHASADGSLKLERDGVSGGRSFPLQPARGGLTEEARAKFPHLASLRTFRLPDDAVAAAPELLRGQLAVSLADSDGQLQDATGLQIPGVLDDLFAWDGPLGVTWDDGVPSLRVWAPTARAVRLLLFPEPDGAPRTLPMTADHGVWTARGRADWKNAAYLYEVELWVPSTGRVETNRVTDPYSRGLTRNSLRSVIVDPDDPATQPEGWDSLAKPALDAPEDIVLYELHVRDFSAADPEVPADLRGTFRAFGVESHGTRHLRALAEAGLTHVHLLPAFDIATVNEDRGTWMAPPEAEMASLPADSPRQQMHIDKIRGMDGFNWGYDPFH
;
A
#
# COMPACT_ATOMS: atom_id res chain seq x y z
N MET A 1 -45.15 54.07 26.50
CA MET A 1 -46.56 53.87 26.08
C MET A 1 -46.56 53.45 24.61
N ARG A 2 -46.71 52.13 24.38
CA ARG A 2 -47.11 51.41 23.14
C ARG A 2 -46.54 49.97 23.29
N THR A 3 -47.27 49.00 23.84
CA THR A 3 -48.19 48.03 23.16
C THR A 3 -47.67 47.51 21.81
N LEU A 4 -47.83 46.25 21.38
CA LEU A 4 -48.19 44.93 21.91
C LEU A 4 -48.18 44.04 20.64
N LEU A 5 -47.55 42.85 20.64
CA LEU A 5 -48.06 41.56 20.13
C LEU A 5 -46.91 40.62 19.71
N GLN A 6 -46.80 39.53 20.48
CA GLN A 6 -46.09 38.29 20.20
C GLN A 6 -47.11 37.27 19.66
N THR A 7 -46.69 36.44 18.70
CA THR A 7 -47.21 35.06 18.47
C THR A 7 -46.15 34.33 17.64
N LEU A 8 -45.24 33.58 18.25
CA LEU A 8 -45.27 32.13 18.57
C LEU A 8 -45.19 31.21 17.34
N LEU A 9 -44.01 30.60 17.12
CA LEU A 9 -43.90 29.25 16.58
C LEU A 9 -42.62 28.58 17.13
N LEU A 10 -42.91 27.69 18.08
CA LEU A 10 -42.12 26.61 18.68
C LEU A 10 -40.86 26.19 17.91
N ARG A 11 -39.69 26.33 18.55
CA ARG A 11 -38.54 25.43 18.35
C ARG A 11 -38.20 24.79 19.68
N THR A 12 -38.47 23.49 19.77
CA THR A 12 -37.97 22.58 20.79
C THR A 12 -36.44 22.52 20.69
N LEU A 13 -35.75 23.14 21.64
CA LEU A 13 -34.34 22.85 21.92
C LEU A 13 -34.28 21.52 22.68
N LEU A 14 -33.88 20.44 21.99
CA LEU A 14 -33.34 19.26 22.67
C LEU A 14 -32.00 19.69 23.30
N PRO A 15 -31.75 19.44 24.60
CA PRO A 15 -30.41 19.55 25.14
C PRO A 15 -29.57 18.43 24.52
N ALA A 16 -28.45 18.79 23.90
CA ALA A 16 -27.41 17.84 23.54
C ALA A 16 -26.93 17.17 24.84
N LEU A 17 -27.34 15.92 25.06
CA LEU A 17 -26.66 15.06 26.02
C LEU A 17 -25.24 14.85 25.49
N LEU A 18 -24.28 15.56 26.10
CA LEU A 18 -22.88 15.17 26.12
C LEU A 18 -22.81 13.78 26.75
N LEU A 19 -22.78 12.74 25.90
CA LEU A 19 -22.25 11.45 26.30
C LEU A 19 -20.79 11.68 26.71
N PRO A 20 -20.38 11.32 27.93
CA PRO A 20 -18.97 11.38 28.26
C PRO A 20 -18.24 10.43 27.30
N SER A 21 -17.29 10.98 26.55
CA SER A 21 -16.24 10.17 25.93
C SER A 21 -15.58 9.40 27.06
N LEU A 22 -15.81 8.08 27.11
CA LEU A 22 -14.97 7.16 27.84
C LEU A 22 -13.59 7.25 27.19
N ILE A 23 -12.76 8.16 27.71
CA ILE A 23 -11.32 8.06 27.58
C ILE A 23 -10.98 6.79 28.36
N LEU A 24 -10.72 5.70 27.65
CA LEU A 24 -10.10 4.52 28.23
C LEU A 24 -8.78 5.02 28.82
N ALA A 25 -8.65 5.01 30.13
CA ALA A 25 -7.35 5.19 30.75
C ALA A 25 -6.41 4.10 30.21
N PRO A 26 -5.13 4.41 29.92
CA PRO A 26 -4.17 3.35 29.60
C PRO A 26 -4.21 2.33 30.73
N ALA A 27 -4.26 1.05 30.37
CA ALA A 27 -4.20 -0.04 31.34
C ALA A 27 -2.92 0.13 32.17
N ALA A 28 -3.03 0.00 33.50
CA ALA A 28 -1.85 -0.01 34.35
C ALA A 28 -0.91 -1.15 33.90
N PRO A 29 0.42 -0.97 33.99
CA PRO A 29 1.35 -2.07 33.73
C PRO A 29 0.98 -3.27 34.61
N ALA A 30 1.07 -4.46 34.02
CA ALA A 30 0.80 -5.74 34.66
C ALA A 30 1.56 -5.87 35.99
N ALA A 31 0.89 -6.36 37.03
CA ALA A 31 1.53 -6.58 38.33
C ALA A 31 2.50 -7.78 38.26
N ALA A 32 3.57 -7.74 39.05
CA ALA A 32 4.54 -8.83 39.15
C ALA A 32 3.86 -10.19 39.43
N GLY A 33 4.09 -11.18 38.55
CA GLY A 33 3.56 -12.54 38.70
C GLY A 33 2.25 -12.82 37.95
N GLU A 34 1.81 -11.92 37.07
CA GLU A 34 0.69 -12.17 36.17
C GLU A 34 1.04 -13.21 35.09
N THR A 35 0.02 -13.95 34.66
CA THR A 35 0.13 -15.02 33.68
C THR A 35 -0.66 -14.62 32.43
N CYS A 36 -0.01 -14.68 31.27
CA CYS A 36 -0.66 -14.52 29.98
C CYS A 36 -1.17 -15.88 29.49
N ARG A 37 -2.41 -15.95 29.02
CA ARG A 37 -2.98 -17.15 28.41
C ARG A 37 -3.04 -17.02 26.90
N ILE A 38 -2.46 -18.01 26.21
CA ILE A 38 -2.48 -18.12 24.75
C ILE A 38 -3.27 -19.35 24.38
N HIS A 39 -4.45 -19.15 23.79
CA HIS A 39 -5.30 -20.23 23.26
C HIS A 39 -4.94 -20.53 21.81
N TYR A 40 -4.96 -21.80 21.43
CA TYR A 40 -4.66 -22.25 20.07
C TYR A 40 -5.66 -23.30 19.61
N HIS A 41 -6.41 -22.92 18.57
CA HIS A 41 -7.38 -23.78 17.92
C HIS A 41 -6.81 -24.38 16.64
N ARG A 42 -6.93 -25.70 16.51
CA ARG A 42 -6.70 -26.41 15.24
C ARG A 42 -8.02 -26.98 14.72
N PRO A 43 -8.41 -26.66 13.47
CA PRO A 43 -9.61 -27.23 12.86
C PRO A 43 -9.58 -28.76 12.74
N ASP A 44 -8.38 -29.34 12.57
CA ASP A 44 -8.20 -30.80 12.49
C ASP A 44 -8.23 -31.52 13.85
N GLY A 45 -8.20 -30.76 14.96
CA GLY A 45 -8.15 -31.30 16.32
C GLY A 45 -6.85 -32.01 16.70
N GLU A 46 -5.81 -31.96 15.86
CA GLU A 46 -4.57 -32.73 16.01
C GLU A 46 -3.47 -31.91 16.72
N TYR A 47 -3.48 -31.96 18.05
CA TYR A 47 -2.55 -31.18 18.88
C TYR A 47 -1.25 -31.92 19.24
N ALA A 48 -1.11 -33.20 18.86
CA ALA A 48 0.04 -34.01 19.23
C ALA A 48 1.36 -33.43 18.67
N GLY A 49 2.32 -33.18 19.56
CA GLY A 49 3.66 -32.67 19.22
C GLY A 49 3.75 -31.15 19.06
N TRP A 50 2.62 -30.42 19.13
CA TRP A 50 2.62 -28.96 19.13
C TRP A 50 3.00 -28.42 20.51
N GLY A 51 3.92 -27.46 20.54
CA GLY A 51 4.34 -26.74 21.74
C GLY A 51 4.52 -25.25 21.47
N LEU A 52 4.72 -24.48 22.53
CA LEU A 52 4.91 -23.04 22.46
C LEU A 52 6.37 -22.66 22.75
N HIS A 53 7.01 -22.00 21.80
CA HIS A 53 8.27 -21.30 22.01
C HIS A 53 7.96 -19.86 22.40
N VAL A 54 8.57 -19.34 23.46
CA VAL A 54 8.32 -18.00 23.99
C VAL A 54 9.62 -17.26 24.28
N TRP A 55 9.61 -15.93 24.11
CA TRP A 55 10.75 -15.05 24.39
C TRP A 55 10.30 -13.64 24.81
N GLU A 56 11.28 -12.77 25.09
CA GLU A 56 11.14 -11.40 25.61
C GLU A 56 10.71 -11.33 27.08
N HIS A 57 9.58 -10.70 27.39
CA HIS A 57 9.20 -10.41 28.78
C HIS A 57 8.45 -11.57 29.43
N THR A 58 8.99 -12.79 29.30
CA THR A 58 8.43 -13.99 29.94
C THR A 58 9.35 -14.50 31.04
N THR A 59 8.77 -15.14 32.07
CA THR A 59 9.53 -15.88 33.09
C THR A 59 9.93 -17.28 32.65
N GLU A 60 9.41 -17.75 31.52
CA GLU A 60 9.69 -19.07 30.98
C GLU A 60 11.06 -19.13 30.29
N SER A 61 11.68 -20.31 30.32
CA SER A 61 12.94 -20.57 29.62
C SER A 61 12.77 -21.83 28.78
N VAL A 62 12.78 -21.66 27.46
CA VAL A 62 12.61 -22.75 26.48
C VAL A 62 13.80 -22.83 25.52
N THR A 63 14.01 -24.01 24.95
CA THR A 63 14.86 -24.17 23.76
C THR A 63 14.00 -24.55 22.57
N TRP A 64 14.49 -24.32 21.36
CA TRP A 64 13.75 -24.70 20.15
C TRP A 64 13.35 -26.18 20.14
N THR A 65 14.23 -27.09 20.59
CA THR A 65 13.93 -28.54 20.63
C THR A 65 13.08 -28.97 21.82
N ALA A 66 12.77 -28.07 22.75
CA ALA A 66 11.97 -28.34 23.95
C ALA A 66 11.04 -27.16 24.27
N PRO A 67 9.96 -26.96 23.47
CA PRO A 67 8.96 -25.94 23.75
C PRO A 67 8.10 -26.27 24.97
N LEU A 68 7.34 -25.27 25.44
CA LEU A 68 6.34 -25.49 26.48
C LEU A 68 5.26 -26.46 26.00
N ALA A 69 4.99 -27.48 26.81
CA ALA A 69 3.79 -28.29 26.65
C ALA A 69 2.54 -27.47 26.99
N ALA A 70 1.41 -27.81 26.39
CA ALA A 70 0.13 -27.17 26.70
C ALA A 70 -0.17 -27.26 28.20
N THR A 71 -0.56 -26.14 28.81
CA THR A 71 -1.00 -26.10 30.20
C THR A 71 -2.32 -26.86 30.36
N GLY A 72 -3.22 -26.74 29.38
CA GLY A 72 -4.50 -27.43 29.40
C GLY A 72 -5.23 -27.40 28.06
N ARG A 73 -6.49 -27.83 28.11
CA ARG A 73 -7.41 -27.86 26.97
C ARG A 73 -8.80 -27.46 27.43
N ASP A 74 -9.50 -26.67 26.63
CA ASP A 74 -10.89 -26.29 26.81
C ASP A 74 -11.72 -26.57 25.54
N ASP A 75 -12.93 -26.03 25.46
CA ASP A 75 -13.83 -26.18 24.31
C ASP A 75 -13.32 -25.48 23.04
N TYR A 76 -12.39 -24.53 23.17
CA TYR A 76 -11.77 -23.83 22.05
C TYR A 76 -10.58 -24.62 21.49
N GLY A 77 -9.68 -25.12 22.34
CA GLY A 77 -8.48 -25.81 21.89
C GLY A 77 -7.51 -26.09 23.04
N ILE A 78 -6.22 -26.23 22.72
CA ILE A 78 -5.18 -26.24 23.76
C ILE A 78 -4.81 -24.81 24.13
N TYR A 79 -4.31 -24.61 25.34
CA TYR A 79 -3.80 -23.31 25.77
C TYR A 79 -2.52 -23.44 26.58
N TRP A 80 -1.75 -22.36 26.61
CA TRP A 80 -0.58 -22.19 27.45
C TRP A 80 -0.80 -21.00 28.39
N ASP A 81 -0.50 -21.22 29.66
CA ASP A 81 -0.34 -20.19 30.67
C ASP A 81 1.15 -19.87 30.76
N VAL A 82 1.53 -18.65 30.39
CA VAL A 82 2.92 -18.19 30.27
C VAL A 82 3.14 -17.08 31.29
N GLY A 83 4.11 -17.24 32.18
CA GLY A 83 4.42 -16.19 33.15
C GLY A 83 5.01 -14.96 32.47
N LEU A 84 4.52 -13.78 32.87
CA LEU A 84 5.01 -12.48 32.41
C LEU A 84 6.06 -11.95 33.39
N ALA A 85 7.20 -11.49 32.88
CA ALA A 85 8.24 -10.87 33.70
C ALA A 85 7.75 -9.55 34.33
N ASP A 86 8.36 -9.15 35.44
CA ASP A 86 7.99 -7.90 36.14
C ASP A 86 8.12 -6.68 35.22
N GLY A 87 7.05 -5.89 35.08
CA GLY A 87 6.96 -4.78 34.14
C GLY A 87 6.94 -5.18 32.66
N GLY A 88 6.67 -6.45 32.33
CA GLY A 88 6.62 -6.94 30.96
C GLY A 88 5.48 -6.36 30.15
N GLU A 89 5.77 -5.83 28.96
CA GLU A 89 4.78 -5.22 28.08
C GLU A 89 4.38 -6.13 26.91
N ARG A 90 5.18 -7.18 26.65
CA ARG A 90 5.04 -8.02 25.45
C ARG A 90 5.66 -9.41 25.63
N ILE A 91 4.97 -10.43 25.11
CA ILE A 91 5.51 -11.79 24.96
C ILE A 91 5.58 -12.12 23.47
N GLY A 92 6.78 -12.46 22.99
CA GLY A 92 6.94 -13.09 21.68
C GLY A 92 6.68 -14.59 21.78
N PHE A 93 5.96 -15.16 20.82
CA PHE A 93 5.71 -16.60 20.79
C PHE A 93 5.61 -17.20 19.38
N ILE A 94 5.87 -18.50 19.28
CA ILE A 94 5.69 -19.34 18.10
C ILE A 94 5.05 -20.66 18.55
N VAL A 95 3.96 -21.07 17.90
CA VAL A 95 3.42 -22.42 18.02
C VAL A 95 4.13 -23.30 16.98
N HIS A 96 4.76 -24.40 17.40
CA HIS A 96 5.51 -25.25 16.49
C HIS A 96 5.52 -26.74 16.87
N ARG A 97 5.78 -27.58 15.87
CA ARG A 97 6.00 -29.03 16.00
C ARG A 97 7.27 -29.42 15.24
N GLY A 98 8.37 -29.63 15.98
CA GLY A 98 9.69 -29.73 15.36
C GLY A 98 10.04 -28.42 14.65
N GLU A 99 10.38 -28.49 13.36
CA GLU A 99 10.67 -27.32 12.52
C GLU A 99 9.42 -26.67 11.90
N GLU A 100 8.26 -27.31 12.00
CA GLU A 100 7.00 -26.80 11.46
C GLU A 100 6.46 -25.69 12.38
N LYS A 101 6.46 -24.45 11.89
CA LYS A 101 5.83 -23.30 12.55
C LYS A 101 4.39 -23.13 12.09
N ASP A 102 3.54 -22.68 12.99
CA ASP A 102 2.15 -22.33 12.69
C ASP A 102 1.80 -21.01 13.40
N PRO A 103 1.40 -19.96 12.67
CA PRO A 103 1.10 -19.86 11.22
C PRO A 103 2.32 -19.64 10.31
N GLY A 104 3.54 -19.67 10.84
CA GLY A 104 4.78 -19.42 10.11
C GLY A 104 5.50 -18.17 10.62
N PRO A 105 4.88 -16.97 10.55
CA PRO A 105 5.42 -15.75 11.16
C PRO A 105 5.43 -15.79 12.68
N ASP A 106 6.41 -15.12 13.28
CA ASP A 106 6.53 -14.91 14.72
C ASP A 106 5.35 -14.04 15.23
N GLN A 107 4.79 -14.39 16.39
CA GLN A 107 3.61 -13.74 16.97
C GLN A 107 3.99 -12.95 18.23
N PHE A 108 3.23 -11.89 18.53
CA PHE A 108 3.49 -11.04 19.69
C PHE A 108 2.18 -10.67 20.42
N LEU A 109 2.07 -11.12 21.67
CA LEU A 109 1.05 -10.64 22.59
C LEU A 109 1.56 -9.36 23.25
N GLU A 110 1.00 -8.22 22.86
CA GLU A 110 1.21 -6.92 23.51
C GLU A 110 0.13 -6.67 24.57
N VAL A 111 0.53 -6.44 25.82
CA VAL A 111 -0.38 -6.38 26.99
C VAL A 111 -1.36 -5.21 26.88
N GLU A 112 -0.88 -4.03 26.45
CA GLU A 112 -1.73 -2.84 26.29
C GLU A 112 -2.82 -3.05 25.23
N ARG A 113 -2.48 -3.75 24.14
CA ARG A 113 -3.36 -3.94 22.99
C ARG A 113 -4.33 -5.11 23.17
N HIS A 114 -3.85 -6.22 23.70
CA HIS A 114 -4.59 -7.49 23.72
C HIS A 114 -5.07 -7.90 25.11
N GLY A 115 -4.54 -7.29 26.18
CA GLY A 115 -4.70 -7.78 27.54
C GLY A 115 -3.81 -8.99 27.83
N LEU A 116 -4.18 -9.80 28.82
CA LEU A 116 -3.43 -10.98 29.26
C LEU A 116 -3.94 -12.29 28.64
N GLU A 117 -4.88 -12.24 27.70
CA GLU A 117 -5.48 -13.46 27.12
C GLU A 117 -5.74 -13.25 25.63
N VAL A 118 -5.23 -14.17 24.81
CA VAL A 118 -5.39 -14.13 23.35
C VAL A 118 -5.80 -15.48 22.79
N TRP A 119 -6.52 -15.42 21.67
CA TRP A 119 -6.96 -16.58 20.91
C TRP A 119 -6.32 -16.59 19.53
N THR A 120 -5.71 -17.72 19.20
CA THR A 120 -5.01 -17.98 17.94
C THR A 120 -5.67 -19.14 17.20
N VAL A 121 -5.47 -19.18 15.89
CA VAL A 121 -6.03 -20.18 14.98
C VAL A 121 -4.91 -20.69 14.09
N SER A 122 -4.83 -22.00 13.93
CA SER A 122 -3.92 -22.65 12.99
C SER A 122 -4.04 -22.06 11.58
N GLY A 123 -2.91 -21.66 11.00
CA GLY A 123 -2.79 -21.02 9.70
C GLY A 123 -3.09 -19.51 9.68
N SER A 124 -3.48 -18.91 10.81
CA SER A 124 -3.77 -17.47 10.93
C SER A 124 -2.77 -16.76 11.84
N ALA A 125 -2.20 -15.65 11.34
CA ALA A 125 -1.38 -14.71 12.12
C ALA A 125 -2.20 -13.64 12.84
N GLU A 126 -3.53 -13.78 12.87
CA GLU A 126 -4.40 -12.88 13.61
C GLU A 126 -4.50 -13.33 15.09
N LEU A 127 -4.30 -12.37 15.99
CA LEU A 127 -4.54 -12.55 17.43
C LEU A 127 -5.86 -11.91 17.79
N HIS A 128 -6.75 -12.68 18.40
CA HIS A 128 -8.03 -12.20 18.88
C HIS A 128 -7.98 -11.96 20.40
N SER A 129 -8.58 -10.87 20.88
CA SER A 129 -8.71 -10.57 22.32
C SER A 129 -9.98 -11.17 22.95
N ALA A 130 -10.70 -12.01 22.20
CA ALA A 130 -11.84 -12.81 22.64
C ALA A 130 -11.92 -14.07 21.75
N PRO A 131 -12.55 -15.18 22.20
CA PRO A 131 -12.64 -16.39 21.39
C PRO A 131 -13.36 -16.13 20.05
N PRO A 132 -12.71 -16.33 18.89
CA PRO A 132 -13.37 -16.22 17.59
C PRO A 132 -14.36 -17.37 17.37
N ASP A 133 -15.37 -17.17 16.50
CA ASP A 133 -16.31 -18.23 16.12
C ASP A 133 -15.60 -19.26 15.22
N VAL A 134 -15.03 -20.28 15.86
CA VAL A 134 -14.24 -21.30 15.18
C VAL A 134 -15.04 -22.15 14.18
N SER A 135 -16.36 -22.17 14.30
CA SER A 135 -17.24 -22.82 13.33
C SER A 135 -17.23 -22.14 11.95
N ARG A 136 -16.61 -20.97 11.84
CA ARG A 136 -16.42 -20.24 10.58
C ARG A 136 -15.01 -20.34 10.01
N LEU A 137 -14.04 -20.84 10.78
CA LEU A 137 -12.63 -20.87 10.37
C LEU A 137 -12.33 -21.91 9.28
N GLY A 138 -13.16 -22.95 9.15
CA GLY A 138 -13.13 -23.91 8.04
C GLY A 138 -13.89 -23.47 6.79
N LEU A 139 -14.49 -22.28 6.76
CA LEU A 139 -15.34 -21.80 5.65
C LEU A 139 -14.58 -20.93 4.63
N GLY A 140 -13.36 -20.51 4.95
CA GLY A 140 -12.54 -19.60 4.14
C GLY A 140 -12.41 -18.18 4.71
N ASP A 141 -11.77 -17.29 3.94
CA ASP A 141 -11.52 -15.89 4.31
C ASP A 141 -11.57 -15.00 3.06
N LEU A 142 -12.64 -14.20 2.96
CA LEU A 142 -12.88 -13.27 1.85
C LEU A 142 -11.94 -12.06 1.84
N THR A 143 -11.21 -11.81 2.94
CA THR A 143 -10.21 -10.73 3.04
C THR A 143 -8.86 -11.16 2.45
N ARG A 144 -8.63 -12.47 2.29
CA ARG A 144 -7.47 -13.01 1.57
C ARG A 144 -7.76 -13.06 0.08
N SER A 145 -6.72 -13.11 -0.74
CA SER A 145 -6.83 -13.27 -2.20
C SER A 145 -5.96 -14.43 -2.69
N ARG A 146 -6.40 -15.68 -2.40
CA ARG A 146 -5.65 -16.90 -2.77
C ARG A 146 -6.02 -17.46 -4.15
N ALA A 147 -7.05 -16.92 -4.79
CA ALA A 147 -7.42 -17.25 -6.16
C ALA A 147 -6.94 -16.16 -7.13
N PHE A 148 -6.77 -16.53 -8.40
CA PHE A 148 -6.22 -15.67 -9.45
C PHE A 148 -7.14 -15.69 -10.66
N TRP A 149 -7.71 -14.55 -11.04
CA TRP A 149 -8.42 -14.42 -12.31
C TRP A 149 -7.40 -14.02 -13.38
N VAL A 150 -6.94 -15.02 -14.14
CA VAL A 150 -5.70 -14.92 -14.94
C VAL A 150 -5.92 -14.41 -16.36
N ASP A 151 -7.10 -14.63 -16.93
CA ASP A 151 -7.53 -14.17 -18.26
C ASP A 151 -9.07 -14.07 -18.28
N ALA A 152 -9.68 -13.64 -19.39
CA ALA A 152 -11.13 -13.44 -19.52
C ALA A 152 -11.96 -14.66 -19.13
N ARG A 153 -11.42 -15.88 -19.21
CA ARG A 153 -12.17 -17.13 -19.03
C ARG A 153 -11.67 -18.02 -17.90
N THR A 154 -10.52 -17.74 -17.30
CA THR A 154 -9.85 -18.69 -16.41
C THR A 154 -9.59 -18.11 -15.03
N VAL A 155 -9.97 -18.87 -14.00
CA VAL A 155 -9.54 -18.66 -12.62
C VAL A 155 -8.64 -19.81 -12.20
N ALA A 156 -7.49 -19.50 -11.61
CA ALA A 156 -6.58 -20.45 -10.99
C ALA A 156 -6.70 -20.38 -9.47
N TRP A 157 -6.75 -21.53 -8.80
CA TRP A 157 -6.88 -21.58 -7.33
C TRP A 157 -6.27 -22.88 -6.79
N ASP A 158 -5.48 -22.76 -5.71
CA ASP A 158 -4.87 -23.90 -5.04
C ASP A 158 -5.86 -24.56 -4.07
N VAL A 159 -6.67 -25.48 -4.59
CA VAL A 159 -7.66 -26.22 -3.80
C VAL A 159 -7.76 -27.67 -4.23
N PHE A 160 -8.17 -28.53 -3.31
CA PHE A 160 -8.65 -29.86 -3.63
C PHE A 160 -10.17 -29.82 -3.80
N VAL A 161 -10.66 -30.19 -4.98
CA VAL A 161 -12.11 -30.27 -5.24
C VAL A 161 -12.56 -31.72 -5.03
N PRO A 162 -13.36 -32.02 -3.99
CA PRO A 162 -13.88 -33.37 -3.79
C PRO A 162 -14.80 -33.79 -4.93
N SER A 163 -15.01 -35.09 -5.09
CA SER A 163 -15.93 -35.61 -6.11
C SER A 163 -17.34 -35.05 -5.90
N GLY A 164 -17.93 -34.46 -6.95
CA GLY A 164 -19.24 -33.80 -6.86
C GLY A 164 -19.20 -32.39 -6.26
N GLY A 165 -18.04 -31.91 -5.82
CA GLY A 165 -17.87 -30.55 -5.33
C GLY A 165 -18.07 -29.50 -6.43
N THR A 166 -18.47 -28.30 -6.02
CA THR A 166 -18.77 -27.19 -6.92
C THR A 166 -17.96 -25.95 -6.57
N VAL A 167 -17.47 -25.25 -7.59
CA VAL A 167 -16.75 -23.99 -7.44
C VAL A 167 -17.56 -22.87 -8.06
N ARG A 168 -17.63 -21.71 -7.39
CA ARG A 168 -18.43 -20.57 -7.85
C ARG A 168 -17.64 -19.27 -7.73
N LEU A 169 -17.81 -18.37 -8.70
CA LEU A 169 -17.40 -16.97 -8.61
C LEU A 169 -18.58 -16.17 -8.03
N HIS A 170 -18.28 -15.26 -7.12
CA HIS A 170 -19.23 -14.34 -6.49
C HIS A 170 -18.76 -12.91 -6.72
N ALA A 171 -19.72 -12.03 -6.99
CA ALA A 171 -19.44 -10.62 -7.25
C ALA A 171 -20.50 -9.73 -6.60
N SER A 172 -20.05 -8.70 -5.90
CA SER A 172 -20.92 -7.68 -5.30
C SER A 172 -20.48 -6.28 -5.73
N ALA A 173 -21.44 -5.52 -6.27
CA ALA A 173 -21.22 -4.15 -6.69
C ALA A 173 -21.14 -3.17 -5.52
N ASP A 174 -21.39 -3.54 -4.27
CA ASP A 174 -21.32 -2.61 -3.12
C ASP A 174 -20.49 -3.15 -1.95
N GLY A 175 -19.83 -4.29 -2.14
CA GLY A 175 -19.00 -4.89 -1.09
C GLY A 175 -19.80 -5.69 -0.07
N SER A 176 -20.99 -6.14 -0.42
CA SER A 176 -21.91 -6.83 0.46
C SER A 176 -21.70 -8.35 0.53
N LEU A 177 -20.64 -8.91 -0.07
CA LEU A 177 -20.38 -10.35 0.05
C LEU A 177 -20.13 -10.71 1.50
N LYS A 178 -20.81 -11.77 1.95
CA LYS A 178 -20.65 -12.32 3.30
C LYS A 178 -20.35 -13.80 3.22
N LEU A 179 -19.45 -14.23 4.08
CA LEU A 179 -19.19 -15.64 4.32
C LEU A 179 -20.21 -16.17 5.32
N GLU A 180 -21.00 -17.15 4.88
CA GLU A 180 -22.04 -17.82 5.66
C GLU A 180 -21.76 -19.33 5.69
N ARG A 181 -22.44 -20.08 6.56
CA ARG A 181 -22.20 -21.54 6.71
C ARG A 181 -22.54 -22.33 5.44
N ASP A 182 -23.52 -21.86 4.68
CA ASP A 182 -24.02 -22.48 3.45
C ASP A 182 -23.38 -21.90 2.18
N GLY A 183 -22.44 -20.95 2.30
CA GLY A 183 -21.72 -20.40 1.15
C GLY A 183 -21.38 -18.93 1.28
N VAL A 184 -21.26 -18.27 0.12
CA VAL A 184 -21.08 -16.83 0.02
C VAL A 184 -22.39 -16.20 -0.45
N SER A 185 -22.90 -15.23 0.30
CA SER A 185 -24.14 -14.51 0.03
C SER A 185 -23.87 -13.05 -0.36
N GLY A 186 -24.92 -12.27 -0.67
CA GLY A 186 -24.81 -10.83 -0.88
C GLY A 186 -24.38 -10.39 -2.29
N GLY A 187 -24.35 -11.30 -3.27
CA GLY A 187 -23.92 -10.96 -4.62
C GLY A 187 -24.49 -11.86 -5.71
N ARG A 188 -24.09 -11.55 -6.95
CA ARG A 188 -24.30 -12.44 -8.10
C ARG A 188 -23.34 -13.61 -8.00
N SER A 189 -23.77 -14.80 -8.40
CA SER A 189 -22.98 -16.02 -8.29
C SER A 189 -23.00 -16.83 -9.59
N PHE A 190 -21.83 -17.25 -10.05
CA PHE A 190 -21.64 -17.95 -11.33
C PHE A 190 -20.93 -19.29 -11.10
N PRO A 191 -21.46 -20.42 -11.61
CA PRO A 191 -20.80 -21.72 -11.47
C PRO A 191 -19.57 -21.79 -12.37
N LEU A 192 -18.42 -22.19 -11.81
CA LEU A 192 -17.19 -22.39 -12.56
C LEU A 192 -16.99 -23.87 -12.91
N GLN A 193 -16.49 -24.15 -14.11
CA GLN A 193 -16.27 -25.51 -14.59
C GLN A 193 -14.79 -25.89 -14.48
N PRO A 194 -14.41 -27.05 -13.90
CA PRO A 194 -13.01 -27.48 -13.89
C PRO A 194 -12.39 -27.51 -15.30
N ALA A 195 -11.24 -26.87 -15.49
CA ALA A 195 -10.52 -26.84 -16.75
C ALA A 195 -9.45 -27.96 -16.76
N ARG A 196 -9.73 -29.06 -17.46
CA ARG A 196 -8.85 -30.24 -17.48
C ARG A 196 -7.47 -30.00 -18.12
N GLY A 197 -7.31 -28.92 -18.88
CA GLY A 197 -6.06 -28.55 -19.56
C GLY A 197 -5.11 -27.70 -18.72
N GLY A 198 -5.51 -27.24 -17.53
CA GLY A 198 -4.74 -26.25 -16.79
C GLY A 198 -4.81 -24.86 -17.44
N LEU A 199 -3.79 -24.04 -17.15
CA LEU A 199 -3.57 -22.75 -17.83
C LEU A 199 -3.25 -22.95 -19.32
N THR A 200 -3.68 -21.99 -20.15
CA THR A 200 -3.26 -21.87 -21.55
C THR A 200 -1.73 -21.70 -21.63
N GLU A 201 -1.15 -21.93 -22.82
CA GLU A 201 0.29 -21.74 -23.03
C GLU A 201 0.72 -20.30 -22.76
N GLU A 202 -0.06 -19.33 -23.25
CA GLU A 202 0.13 -17.89 -23.03
C GLU A 202 0.08 -17.54 -21.53
N ALA A 203 -0.96 -18.01 -20.81
CA ALA A 203 -1.09 -17.77 -19.38
C ALA A 203 0.02 -18.46 -18.57
N ARG A 204 0.50 -19.63 -19.00
CA ARG A 204 1.62 -20.33 -18.36
C ARG A 204 2.95 -19.61 -18.57
N ALA A 205 3.18 -19.05 -19.75
CA ALA A 205 4.36 -18.24 -20.03
C ALA A 205 4.36 -16.95 -19.21
N LYS A 206 3.19 -16.30 -19.08
CA LYS A 206 3.03 -15.08 -18.29
C LYS A 206 3.08 -15.34 -16.78
N PHE A 207 2.48 -16.44 -16.32
CA PHE A 207 2.33 -16.78 -14.91
C PHE A 207 2.87 -18.18 -14.58
N PRO A 208 4.17 -18.44 -14.74
CA PRO A 208 4.75 -19.78 -14.53
C PRO A 208 4.59 -20.27 -13.08
N HIS A 209 4.53 -19.36 -12.11
CA HIS A 209 4.30 -19.66 -10.70
C HIS A 209 2.88 -20.19 -10.40
N LEU A 210 1.92 -19.99 -11.31
CA LEU A 210 0.54 -20.49 -11.19
C LEU A 210 0.30 -21.81 -11.95
N ALA A 211 1.33 -22.32 -12.64
CA ALA A 211 1.24 -23.41 -13.61
C ALA A 211 0.75 -24.75 -13.04
N SER A 212 0.94 -24.98 -11.74
CA SER A 212 0.53 -26.18 -11.01
C SER A 212 -0.87 -26.08 -10.41
N LEU A 213 -1.48 -24.88 -10.38
CA LEU A 213 -2.76 -24.66 -9.74
C LEU A 213 -3.90 -25.32 -10.52
N ARG A 214 -4.97 -25.67 -9.81
CA ARG A 214 -6.22 -26.05 -10.47
C ARG A 214 -6.81 -24.84 -11.15
N THR A 215 -7.45 -25.08 -12.29
CA THR A 215 -8.04 -24.03 -13.10
C THR A 215 -9.51 -24.30 -13.31
N PHE A 216 -10.26 -23.22 -13.41
CA PHE A 216 -11.70 -23.21 -13.52
C PHE A 216 -12.10 -22.23 -14.61
N ARG A 217 -12.99 -22.65 -15.49
CA ARG A 217 -13.52 -21.83 -16.58
C ARG A 217 -14.80 -21.12 -16.16
N LEU A 218 -14.86 -19.85 -16.49
CA LEU A 218 -16.05 -19.03 -16.35
C LEU A 218 -17.10 -19.39 -17.42
N PRO A 219 -18.39 -19.35 -17.09
CA PRO A 219 -19.48 -19.45 -18.06
C PRO A 219 -19.57 -18.16 -18.90
N ASP A 220 -20.15 -18.25 -20.11
CA ASP A 220 -20.15 -17.14 -21.07
C ASP A 220 -20.85 -15.87 -20.56
N ASP A 221 -21.85 -16.00 -19.70
CA ASP A 221 -22.53 -14.88 -19.05
C ASP A 221 -21.64 -14.17 -18.03
N ALA A 222 -20.80 -14.90 -17.29
CA ALA A 222 -19.78 -14.32 -16.40
C ALA A 222 -18.68 -13.62 -17.20
N VAL A 223 -18.23 -14.20 -18.32
CA VAL A 223 -17.24 -13.60 -19.22
C VAL A 223 -17.78 -12.28 -19.80
N ALA A 224 -19.02 -12.28 -20.29
CA ALA A 224 -19.66 -11.07 -20.81
C ALA A 224 -19.85 -9.99 -19.74
N ALA A 225 -20.07 -10.38 -18.48
CA ALA A 225 -20.21 -9.46 -17.35
C ALA A 225 -18.87 -9.00 -16.76
N ALA A 226 -17.73 -9.61 -17.11
CA ALA A 226 -16.45 -9.39 -16.43
C ALA A 226 -16.06 -7.90 -16.29
N PRO A 227 -16.22 -7.03 -17.31
CA PRO A 227 -15.95 -5.59 -17.16
C PRO A 227 -16.77 -4.88 -16.06
N GLU A 228 -17.98 -5.36 -15.79
CA GLU A 228 -18.85 -4.86 -14.71
C GLU A 228 -18.40 -5.45 -13.36
N LEU A 229 -18.16 -6.77 -13.32
CA LEU A 229 -17.81 -7.49 -12.09
C LEU A 229 -16.51 -6.98 -11.48
N LEU A 230 -15.52 -6.63 -12.32
CA LEU A 230 -14.19 -6.15 -11.92
C LEU A 230 -14.22 -4.77 -11.20
N ARG A 231 -15.36 -4.09 -11.16
CA ARG A 231 -15.55 -2.83 -10.42
C ARG A 231 -16.06 -3.03 -8.98
N GLY A 232 -16.28 -4.28 -8.58
CA GLY A 232 -16.86 -4.68 -7.31
C GLY A 232 -15.94 -5.57 -6.48
N GLN A 233 -16.50 -6.04 -5.36
CA GLN A 233 -15.91 -7.09 -4.55
C GLN A 233 -16.07 -8.43 -5.26
N LEU A 234 -15.01 -9.24 -5.27
CA LEU A 234 -14.96 -10.54 -5.92
C LEU A 234 -14.51 -11.61 -4.93
N ALA A 235 -15.12 -12.80 -5.02
CA ALA A 235 -14.70 -13.98 -4.27
C ALA A 235 -14.96 -15.26 -5.05
N VAL A 236 -14.23 -16.33 -4.74
CA VAL A 236 -14.60 -17.70 -5.11
C VAL A 236 -14.97 -18.50 -3.88
N SER A 237 -15.84 -19.49 -4.05
CA SER A 237 -16.14 -20.48 -3.02
C SER A 237 -16.09 -21.90 -3.59
N LEU A 238 -15.74 -22.86 -2.74
CA LEU A 238 -15.79 -24.29 -2.98
C LEU A 238 -16.78 -24.92 -2.01
N ALA A 239 -17.74 -25.68 -2.52
CA ALA A 239 -18.61 -26.52 -1.70
C ALA A 239 -18.43 -28.01 -2.07
N ASP A 240 -18.69 -28.90 -1.13
CA ASP A 240 -18.70 -30.35 -1.37
C ASP A 240 -19.98 -30.82 -2.10
N SER A 241 -20.16 -32.14 -2.22
CA SER A 241 -21.32 -32.74 -2.88
C SER A 241 -22.65 -32.53 -2.14
N ASP A 242 -22.59 -32.24 -0.84
CA ASP A 242 -23.76 -31.99 0.01
C ASP A 242 -24.07 -30.48 0.12
N GLY A 243 -23.30 -29.65 -0.60
CA GLY A 243 -23.44 -28.20 -0.61
C GLY A 243 -22.83 -27.51 0.61
N GLN A 244 -22.03 -28.20 1.43
CA GLN A 244 -21.34 -27.59 2.55
C GLN A 244 -20.08 -26.87 2.06
N LEU A 245 -19.94 -25.62 2.48
CA LEU A 245 -18.80 -24.78 2.15
C LEU A 245 -17.50 -25.37 2.72
N GLN A 246 -16.47 -25.47 1.88
CA GLN A 246 -15.15 -26.03 2.21
C GLN A 246 -14.05 -24.97 2.21
N ASP A 247 -14.14 -23.98 1.32
CA ASP A 247 -13.24 -22.82 1.32
C ASP A 247 -13.87 -21.66 0.55
N ALA A 248 -13.42 -20.45 0.83
CA ALA A 248 -13.72 -19.24 0.08
C ALA A 248 -12.58 -18.22 0.21
N THR A 249 -12.34 -17.45 -0.84
CA THR A 249 -11.30 -16.42 -0.85
C THR A 249 -11.57 -15.36 -1.91
N GLY A 250 -11.00 -14.17 -1.76
CA GLY A 250 -10.95 -13.13 -2.79
C GLY A 250 -10.07 -13.51 -3.99
N LEU A 251 -10.07 -12.67 -5.02
CA LEU A 251 -9.30 -12.88 -6.25
C LEU A 251 -8.24 -11.80 -6.47
N GLN A 252 -7.06 -12.23 -6.91
CA GLN A 252 -6.10 -11.37 -7.59
C GLN A 252 -6.50 -11.24 -9.06
N ILE A 253 -6.60 -10.01 -9.55
CA ILE A 253 -7.15 -9.67 -10.87
C ILE A 253 -6.18 -9.07 -11.91
N PRO A 254 -4.86 -8.84 -11.69
CA PRO A 254 -4.00 -8.26 -12.73
C PRO A 254 -4.05 -8.99 -14.08
N GLY A 255 -4.13 -10.32 -14.07
CA GLY A 255 -4.16 -11.12 -15.31
C GLY A 255 -5.35 -10.81 -16.20
N VAL A 256 -6.57 -10.87 -15.63
CA VAL A 256 -7.79 -10.50 -16.38
C VAL A 256 -7.87 -9.01 -16.71
N LEU A 257 -7.28 -8.13 -15.88
CA LEU A 257 -7.19 -6.71 -16.22
C LEU A 257 -6.34 -6.48 -17.46
N ASP A 258 -5.20 -7.16 -17.58
CA ASP A 258 -4.36 -7.06 -18.77
C ASP A 258 -5.07 -7.65 -20.01
N ASP A 259 -5.72 -8.80 -19.87
CA ASP A 259 -6.40 -9.46 -21.00
C ASP A 259 -7.57 -8.63 -21.55
N LEU A 260 -8.29 -7.90 -20.69
CA LEU A 260 -9.47 -7.12 -21.07
C LEU A 260 -9.19 -5.63 -21.33
N PHE A 261 -8.18 -5.05 -20.67
CA PHE A 261 -7.99 -3.60 -20.60
C PHE A 261 -6.55 -3.15 -20.82
N ALA A 262 -5.63 -4.01 -21.27
CA ALA A 262 -4.31 -3.54 -21.69
C ALA A 262 -4.44 -2.41 -22.71
N TRP A 263 -3.63 -1.37 -22.54
CA TRP A 263 -3.74 -0.12 -23.27
C TRP A 263 -2.36 0.37 -23.70
N ASP A 264 -2.14 0.45 -25.01
CA ASP A 264 -0.90 0.93 -25.62
C ASP A 264 -1.00 2.41 -26.08
N GLY A 265 -2.15 3.05 -25.85
CA GLY A 265 -2.36 4.45 -26.21
C GLY A 265 -1.78 5.43 -25.19
N PRO A 266 -1.87 6.74 -25.46
CA PRO A 266 -1.33 7.75 -24.56
C PRO A 266 -2.06 7.80 -23.22
N LEU A 267 -1.29 8.09 -22.16
CA LEU A 267 -1.75 8.34 -20.79
C LEU A 267 -1.12 9.64 -20.27
N GLY A 268 -1.65 10.18 -19.17
CA GLY A 268 -1.28 11.49 -18.64
C GLY A 268 -1.84 12.64 -19.47
N VAL A 269 -1.09 13.75 -19.48
CA VAL A 269 -1.41 14.94 -20.27
C VAL A 269 -0.82 14.80 -21.67
N THR A 270 -1.67 14.94 -22.69
CA THR A 270 -1.26 15.06 -24.09
C THR A 270 -1.76 16.35 -24.67
N TRP A 271 -1.08 16.87 -25.69
CA TRP A 271 -1.38 18.16 -26.30
C TRP A 271 -1.72 17.99 -27.78
N ASP A 272 -2.74 18.73 -28.24
CA ASP A 272 -3.13 18.85 -29.65
C ASP A 272 -3.43 20.32 -29.93
N ASP A 273 -2.62 20.97 -30.78
CA ASP A 273 -2.69 22.42 -31.07
C ASP A 273 -2.87 23.30 -29.81
N GLY A 274 -2.10 23.00 -28.76
CA GLY A 274 -2.13 23.72 -27.47
C GLY A 274 -3.33 23.41 -26.57
N VAL A 275 -4.15 22.42 -26.91
CA VAL A 275 -5.27 21.94 -26.09
C VAL A 275 -4.89 20.64 -25.39
N PRO A 276 -4.93 20.57 -24.04
CA PRO A 276 -4.59 19.37 -23.31
C PRO A 276 -5.73 18.35 -23.31
N SER A 277 -5.40 17.06 -23.33
CA SER A 277 -6.30 15.94 -23.01
C SER A 277 -5.66 15.09 -21.92
N LEU A 278 -6.42 14.82 -20.85
CA LEU A 278 -5.97 14.08 -19.67
C LEU A 278 -6.55 12.67 -19.70
N ARG A 279 -5.69 11.66 -19.55
CA ARG A 279 -6.08 10.24 -19.59
C ARG A 279 -5.45 9.46 -18.45
N VAL A 280 -6.26 8.70 -17.72
CA VAL A 280 -5.78 7.81 -16.64
C VAL A 280 -6.39 6.42 -16.80
N TRP A 281 -5.56 5.39 -16.66
CA TRP A 281 -5.98 4.00 -16.70
C TRP A 281 -6.52 3.60 -15.32
N ALA A 282 -7.81 3.29 -15.24
CA ALA A 282 -8.50 2.91 -14.01
C ALA A 282 -9.69 1.98 -14.32
N PRO A 283 -9.45 0.76 -14.83
CA PRO A 283 -10.50 -0.13 -15.33
C PRO A 283 -11.47 -0.64 -14.25
N THR A 284 -11.02 -0.70 -13.00
CA THR A 284 -11.83 -1.10 -11.83
C THR A 284 -12.62 0.07 -11.23
N ALA A 285 -12.37 1.30 -11.68
CA ALA A 285 -13.08 2.47 -11.17
C ALA A 285 -14.54 2.46 -11.64
N ARG A 286 -15.41 2.95 -10.76
CA ARG A 286 -16.84 3.14 -11.00
C ARG A 286 -17.11 4.52 -11.59
N ALA A 287 -16.38 5.50 -11.10
CA ALA A 287 -16.40 6.87 -11.56
C ALA A 287 -15.00 7.47 -11.42
N VAL A 288 -14.62 8.29 -12.39
CA VAL A 288 -13.47 9.18 -12.27
C VAL A 288 -13.93 10.59 -12.61
N ARG A 289 -13.55 11.55 -11.77
CA ARG A 289 -13.75 12.99 -12.01
C ARG A 289 -12.41 13.69 -11.99
N LEU A 290 -12.24 14.67 -12.86
CA LEU A 290 -11.10 15.58 -12.83
C LEU A 290 -11.43 16.73 -11.87
N LEU A 291 -10.62 16.92 -10.84
CA LEU A 291 -10.64 18.10 -9.98
C LEU A 291 -9.62 19.10 -10.53
N LEU A 292 -10.06 20.07 -11.33
CA LEU A 292 -9.20 21.06 -11.95
C LEU A 292 -9.12 22.31 -11.07
N PHE A 293 -7.91 22.79 -10.79
CA PHE A 293 -7.62 23.98 -9.98
C PHE A 293 -7.02 25.07 -10.88
N PRO A 294 -7.84 26.00 -11.40
CA PRO A 294 -7.35 27.12 -12.22
C PRO A 294 -6.43 28.07 -11.44
N GLU A 295 -6.66 28.18 -10.13
CA GLU A 295 -5.84 28.94 -9.20
C GLU A 295 -5.19 27.99 -8.19
N PRO A 296 -3.89 28.17 -7.85
CA PRO A 296 -3.18 27.28 -6.93
C PRO A 296 -3.85 27.09 -5.57
N ASP A 297 -4.49 28.12 -5.01
CA ASP A 297 -5.15 28.07 -3.70
C ASP A 297 -6.68 28.04 -3.79
N GLY A 298 -7.22 27.93 -5.01
CA GLY A 298 -8.65 27.98 -5.28
C GLY A 298 -9.39 26.66 -5.03
N ALA A 299 -10.72 26.73 -4.99
CA ALA A 299 -11.55 25.53 -5.02
C ALA A 299 -11.52 24.88 -6.42
N PRO A 300 -11.55 23.54 -6.51
CA PRO A 300 -11.51 22.88 -7.82
C PRO A 300 -12.85 23.02 -8.55
N ARG A 301 -12.77 23.03 -9.88
CA ARG A 301 -13.88 22.69 -10.77
C ARG A 301 -13.89 21.17 -10.96
N THR A 302 -14.98 20.52 -10.58
CA THR A 302 -15.15 19.08 -10.79
C THR A 302 -15.74 18.82 -12.18
N LEU A 303 -15.04 18.03 -12.98
CA LEU A 303 -15.43 17.68 -14.35
C LEU A 303 -15.57 16.16 -14.48
N PRO A 304 -16.65 15.65 -15.10
CA PRO A 304 -16.78 14.22 -15.33
C PRO A 304 -15.76 13.76 -16.38
N MET A 305 -15.22 12.55 -16.21
CA MET A 305 -14.40 11.89 -17.23
C MET A 305 -15.22 10.81 -17.94
N THR A 306 -14.89 10.54 -19.20
CA THR A 306 -15.53 9.48 -19.99
C THR A 306 -14.64 8.24 -20.00
N ALA A 307 -15.21 7.09 -19.65
CA ALA A 307 -14.51 5.81 -19.70
C ALA A 307 -14.62 5.17 -21.08
N ASP A 308 -13.51 4.69 -21.61
CA ASP A 308 -13.43 3.85 -22.79
C ASP A 308 -12.30 2.82 -22.59
N HIS A 309 -12.60 1.52 -22.73
CA HIS A 309 -11.64 0.43 -22.54
C HIS A 309 -10.75 0.54 -21.28
N GLY A 310 -11.33 0.97 -20.14
CA GLY A 310 -10.63 1.11 -18.86
C GLY A 310 -9.85 2.41 -18.68
N VAL A 311 -9.75 3.25 -19.72
CA VAL A 311 -9.13 4.57 -19.68
C VAL A 311 -10.20 5.65 -19.50
N TRP A 312 -9.99 6.52 -18.52
CA TRP A 312 -10.84 7.67 -18.26
C TRP A 312 -10.23 8.91 -18.90
N THR A 313 -11.01 9.62 -19.70
CA THR A 313 -10.55 10.79 -20.47
C THR A 313 -11.33 12.06 -20.10
N ALA A 314 -10.59 13.16 -19.88
CA ALA A 314 -11.11 14.52 -19.89
C ALA A 314 -10.49 15.29 -21.07
N ARG A 315 -11.34 15.76 -21.98
CA ARG A 315 -10.90 16.69 -23.03
C ARG A 315 -10.85 18.10 -22.46
N GLY A 316 -9.66 18.70 -22.51
CA GLY A 316 -9.41 20.00 -21.92
C GLY A 316 -9.69 21.16 -22.86
N ARG A 317 -9.15 22.31 -22.47
CA ARG A 317 -9.19 23.58 -23.18
C ARG A 317 -7.81 24.23 -23.06
N ALA A 318 -7.43 25.06 -24.04
CA ALA A 318 -6.11 25.70 -24.05
C ALA A 318 -5.80 26.50 -22.76
N ASP A 319 -6.83 27.07 -22.11
CA ASP A 319 -6.70 27.80 -20.85
C ASP A 319 -6.45 26.92 -19.61
N TRP A 320 -6.35 25.60 -19.77
CA TRP A 320 -5.98 24.68 -18.69
C TRP A 320 -4.47 24.58 -18.50
N LYS A 321 -3.67 25.13 -19.42
CA LYS A 321 -2.21 25.12 -19.30
C LYS A 321 -1.77 25.72 -17.96
N ASN A 322 -0.86 25.02 -17.28
CA ASN A 322 -0.35 25.33 -15.94
C ASN A 322 -1.37 25.23 -14.79
N ALA A 323 -2.62 24.82 -15.04
CA ALA A 323 -3.56 24.54 -13.97
C ALA A 323 -3.14 23.28 -13.20
N ALA A 324 -3.37 23.26 -11.89
CA ALA A 324 -3.17 22.07 -11.08
C ALA A 324 -4.39 21.15 -11.16
N TYR A 325 -4.23 19.85 -10.89
CA TYR A 325 -5.32 18.90 -10.90
C TYR A 325 -5.08 17.67 -10.00
N LEU A 326 -6.19 16.99 -9.69
CA LEU A 326 -6.23 15.66 -9.10
C LEU A 326 -7.30 14.83 -9.80
N TYR A 327 -7.17 13.52 -9.79
CA TYR A 327 -8.28 12.62 -10.09
C TYR A 327 -9.02 12.28 -8.79
N GLU A 328 -10.34 12.41 -8.81
CA GLU A 328 -11.22 11.83 -7.81
C GLU A 328 -11.74 10.50 -8.34
N VAL A 329 -11.29 9.39 -7.75
CA VAL A 329 -11.55 8.02 -8.22
C VAL A 329 -12.43 7.30 -7.20
N GLU A 330 -13.61 6.87 -7.65
CA GLU A 330 -14.52 6.02 -6.86
C GLU A 330 -14.32 4.56 -7.26
N LEU A 331 -13.87 3.71 -6.34
CA LEU A 331 -13.56 2.30 -6.62
C LEU A 331 -13.68 1.41 -5.38
N TRP A 332 -13.79 0.09 -5.61
CA TRP A 332 -13.65 -0.92 -4.56
C TRP A 332 -12.19 -1.04 -4.11
N VAL A 333 -11.94 -0.97 -2.81
CA VAL A 333 -10.61 -1.08 -2.19
C VAL A 333 -10.55 -2.35 -1.34
N PRO A 334 -9.85 -3.41 -1.79
CA PRO A 334 -9.82 -4.69 -1.07
C PRO A 334 -9.30 -4.60 0.37
N SER A 335 -8.30 -3.76 0.63
CA SER A 335 -7.67 -3.63 1.96
C SER A 335 -8.60 -3.02 3.02
N THR A 336 -9.59 -2.22 2.62
CA THR A 336 -10.57 -1.61 3.54
C THR A 336 -11.93 -2.28 3.46
N GLY A 337 -12.13 -3.19 2.50
CA GLY A 337 -13.40 -3.90 2.29
C GLY A 337 -14.54 -2.95 1.92
N ARG A 338 -14.24 -1.82 1.28
CA ARG A 338 -15.21 -0.75 1.01
C ARG A 338 -15.04 -0.13 -0.36
N VAL A 339 -16.12 0.50 -0.83
CA VAL A 339 -16.05 1.47 -1.91
C VAL A 339 -15.55 2.79 -1.34
N GLU A 340 -14.49 3.33 -1.90
CA GLU A 340 -13.86 4.57 -1.46
C GLU A 340 -13.80 5.59 -2.57
N THR A 341 -13.71 6.86 -2.18
CA THR A 341 -13.47 7.99 -3.09
C THR A 341 -12.11 8.58 -2.74
N ASN A 342 -11.13 8.30 -3.58
CA ASN A 342 -9.75 8.72 -3.38
C ASN A 342 -9.43 9.92 -4.25
N ARG A 343 -8.64 10.86 -3.73
CA ARG A 343 -8.07 11.96 -4.50
C ARG A 343 -6.60 11.68 -4.69
N VAL A 344 -6.20 11.53 -5.95
CA VAL A 344 -4.85 11.08 -6.32
C VAL A 344 -4.27 11.99 -7.38
N THR A 345 -2.95 12.16 -7.34
CA THR A 345 -2.16 12.72 -8.43
C THR A 345 -2.15 11.77 -9.62
N ASP A 346 -1.73 12.29 -10.78
CA ASP A 346 -1.54 11.51 -12.00
C ASP A 346 -0.23 10.69 -11.92
N PRO A 347 -0.27 9.35 -12.07
CA PRO A 347 0.94 8.54 -12.20
C PRO A 347 1.84 8.94 -13.38
N TYR A 348 1.29 9.66 -14.36
CA TYR A 348 1.98 10.18 -15.54
C TYR A 348 2.29 11.68 -15.41
N SER A 349 2.36 12.21 -14.18
CA SER A 349 2.68 13.61 -13.93
C SER A 349 3.98 14.03 -14.62
N ARG A 350 3.99 15.26 -15.15
CA ARG A 350 5.17 15.95 -15.71
C ARG A 350 5.45 17.29 -15.03
N GLY A 351 4.59 17.65 -14.09
CA GLY A 351 4.72 18.80 -13.22
C GLY A 351 3.87 18.57 -11.97
N LEU A 352 4.34 19.09 -10.85
CA LEU A 352 3.74 18.91 -9.54
C LEU A 352 3.77 20.24 -8.79
N THR A 353 2.78 20.44 -7.92
CA THR A 353 2.86 21.50 -6.89
C THR A 353 3.75 21.04 -5.75
N ARG A 354 4.23 21.98 -4.92
CA ARG A 354 5.06 21.68 -3.75
C ARG A 354 4.52 20.49 -2.93
N ASN A 355 5.41 19.59 -2.53
CA ASN A 355 5.13 18.32 -1.83
C ASN A 355 4.21 17.38 -2.59
N SER A 356 4.23 17.46 -3.92
CA SER A 356 3.49 16.58 -4.82
C SER A 356 1.98 16.52 -4.50
N LEU A 357 1.43 17.59 -3.91
CA LEU A 357 0.06 17.62 -3.45
C LEU A 357 -0.96 17.59 -4.59
N ARG A 358 -0.56 18.02 -5.79
CA ARG A 358 -1.36 18.07 -7.02
C ARG A 358 -0.45 17.96 -8.24
N SER A 359 -0.95 17.32 -9.29
CA SER A 359 -0.34 17.33 -10.62
C SER A 359 -0.57 18.67 -11.30
N VAL A 360 0.27 19.03 -12.27
CA VAL A 360 0.17 20.27 -13.04
C VAL A 360 0.16 19.95 -14.53
N ILE A 361 -0.71 20.62 -15.28
CA ILE A 361 -0.85 20.49 -16.73
C ILE A 361 0.29 21.26 -17.40
N VAL A 362 1.47 20.63 -17.45
CA VAL A 362 2.69 21.17 -18.06
C VAL A 362 2.84 20.64 -19.48
N ASP A 363 3.34 21.51 -20.35
CA ASP A 363 3.73 21.22 -21.72
C ASP A 363 5.27 21.23 -21.79
N PRO A 364 5.94 20.06 -21.77
CA PRO A 364 7.41 20.00 -21.77
C PRO A 364 8.04 20.44 -23.11
N ASP A 365 7.23 20.50 -24.17
CA ASP A 365 7.66 20.98 -25.49
C ASP A 365 7.44 22.50 -25.63
N ASP A 366 6.89 23.17 -24.62
CA ASP A 366 6.81 24.64 -24.59
C ASP A 366 8.22 25.24 -24.45
N PRO A 367 8.65 26.13 -25.36
CA PRO A 367 9.93 26.83 -25.26
C PRO A 367 10.17 27.54 -23.92
N ALA A 368 9.11 27.95 -23.21
CA ALA A 368 9.22 28.57 -21.88
C ALA A 368 9.75 27.62 -20.79
N THR A 369 9.70 26.30 -21.04
CA THR A 369 10.24 25.27 -20.13
C THR A 369 11.66 24.85 -20.46
N GLN A 370 12.24 25.41 -21.52
CA GLN A 370 13.52 24.99 -22.09
C GLN A 370 14.58 26.09 -21.91
N PRO A 371 15.80 25.77 -21.44
CA PRO A 371 16.89 26.74 -21.42
C PRO A 371 17.36 27.09 -22.83
N GLU A 372 18.07 28.20 -22.96
CA GLU A 372 18.71 28.58 -24.22
C GLU A 372 19.60 27.45 -24.76
N GLY A 373 19.43 27.10 -26.03
CA GLY A 373 20.19 26.06 -26.70
C GLY A 373 19.72 24.62 -26.46
N TRP A 374 18.62 24.40 -25.73
CA TRP A 374 18.07 23.07 -25.42
C TRP A 374 17.93 22.15 -26.65
N ASP A 375 17.21 22.62 -27.69
CA ASP A 375 16.98 21.85 -28.91
C ASP A 375 18.25 21.60 -29.75
N SER A 376 19.32 22.35 -29.47
CA SER A 376 20.60 22.26 -30.17
C SER A 376 21.69 21.53 -29.37
N LEU A 377 21.36 21.02 -28.17
CA LEU A 377 22.33 20.35 -27.31
C LEU A 377 22.86 19.07 -27.98
N ALA A 378 24.17 19.06 -28.28
CA ALA A 378 24.88 17.87 -28.71
C ALA A 378 25.60 17.21 -27.52
N LYS A 379 25.35 15.91 -27.29
CA LYS A 379 26.06 15.14 -26.27
C LYS A 379 27.50 14.84 -26.71
N PRO A 380 28.47 14.73 -25.78
CA PRO A 380 29.81 14.23 -26.10
C PRO A 380 29.76 12.86 -26.78
N ALA A 381 30.71 12.60 -27.68
CA ALA A 381 30.81 11.31 -28.37
C ALA A 381 31.24 10.20 -27.39
N LEU A 382 30.75 8.99 -27.65
CA LEU A 382 31.12 7.76 -26.95
C LEU A 382 31.35 6.70 -28.03
N ASP A 383 32.59 6.24 -28.20
CA ASP A 383 32.97 5.33 -29.29
C ASP A 383 32.49 3.90 -29.01
N ALA A 384 32.67 3.43 -27.77
CA ALA A 384 32.20 2.13 -27.33
C ALA A 384 31.64 2.18 -25.89
N PRO A 385 30.70 1.29 -25.51
CA PRO A 385 30.21 1.19 -24.13
C PRO A 385 31.31 0.95 -23.08
N GLU A 386 32.42 0.32 -23.46
CA GLU A 386 33.57 0.06 -22.60
C GLU A 386 34.34 1.33 -22.21
N ASP A 387 34.13 2.44 -22.91
CA ASP A 387 34.72 3.75 -22.61
C ASP A 387 33.97 4.51 -21.50
N ILE A 388 32.92 3.90 -20.94
CA ILE A 388 32.15 4.48 -19.84
C ILE A 388 32.97 4.45 -18.55
N VAL A 389 33.17 5.63 -17.96
CA VAL A 389 33.70 5.84 -16.61
C VAL A 389 32.65 6.63 -15.84
N LEU A 390 32.15 6.05 -14.75
CA LEU A 390 31.03 6.59 -13.97
C LEU A 390 31.51 7.27 -12.69
N TYR A 391 30.92 8.41 -12.39
CA TYR A 391 31.02 9.09 -11.10
C TYR A 391 29.63 9.19 -10.47
N GLU A 392 29.39 8.42 -9.42
CA GLU A 392 28.15 8.49 -8.66
C GLU A 392 28.11 9.76 -7.80
N LEU A 393 27.03 10.52 -7.89
CA LEU A 393 26.90 11.83 -7.26
C LEU A 393 25.47 12.09 -6.81
N HIS A 394 25.31 12.68 -5.62
CA HIS A 394 24.03 13.18 -5.13
C HIS A 394 23.94 14.71 -5.29
N VAL A 395 22.77 15.21 -5.68
CA VAL A 395 22.53 16.64 -5.97
C VAL A 395 22.84 17.53 -4.76
N ARG A 396 22.46 17.09 -3.56
CA ARG A 396 22.77 17.83 -2.33
C ARG A 396 24.25 17.80 -2.02
N ASP A 397 24.87 16.63 -2.06
CA ASP A 397 26.26 16.40 -1.67
C ASP A 397 27.22 17.20 -2.54
N PHE A 398 26.89 17.36 -3.82
CA PHE A 398 27.64 18.15 -4.78
C PHE A 398 27.95 19.57 -4.30
N SER A 399 27.01 20.22 -3.60
CA SER A 399 27.09 21.67 -3.37
C SER A 399 26.67 22.14 -1.97
N ALA A 400 26.14 21.27 -1.11
CA ALA A 400 25.65 21.67 0.23
C ALA A 400 26.73 22.38 1.07
N ALA A 401 27.99 21.95 0.94
CA ALA A 401 29.13 22.50 1.66
C ALA A 401 30.05 23.40 0.81
N ASP A 402 29.71 23.67 -0.46
CA ASP A 402 30.55 24.49 -1.35
C ASP A 402 30.31 25.99 -1.07
N PRO A 403 31.26 26.72 -0.46
CA PRO A 403 31.06 28.12 -0.10
C PRO A 403 30.98 29.04 -1.32
N GLU A 404 31.50 28.64 -2.48
CA GLU A 404 31.43 29.43 -3.72
C GLU A 404 30.05 29.36 -4.39
N VAL A 405 29.23 28.35 -4.03
CA VAL A 405 27.82 28.28 -4.46
C VAL A 405 26.99 29.22 -3.57
N PRO A 406 26.16 30.13 -4.15
CA PRO A 406 25.22 30.96 -3.40
C PRO A 406 24.33 30.12 -2.48
N ALA A 407 24.10 30.60 -1.25
CA ALA A 407 23.43 29.83 -0.21
C ALA A 407 22.03 29.32 -0.62
N ASP A 408 21.28 30.09 -1.40
CA ASP A 408 19.97 29.73 -1.93
C ASP A 408 20.03 28.66 -3.02
N LEU A 409 21.17 28.48 -3.69
CA LEU A 409 21.37 27.48 -4.74
C LEU A 409 22.01 26.18 -4.23
N ARG A 410 22.61 26.18 -3.03
CA ARG A 410 23.24 24.98 -2.45
C ARG A 410 22.25 23.83 -2.31
N GLY A 411 22.66 22.67 -2.80
CA GLY A 411 21.90 21.43 -2.83
C GLY A 411 20.73 21.42 -3.81
N THR A 412 20.76 22.26 -4.85
CA THR A 412 19.74 22.31 -5.91
C THR A 412 20.36 22.01 -7.27
N PHE A 413 19.54 21.65 -8.27
CA PHE A 413 20.00 21.46 -9.64
C PHE A 413 20.71 22.70 -10.23
N ARG A 414 20.33 23.90 -9.78
CA ARG A 414 20.94 25.16 -10.25
C ARG A 414 22.41 25.31 -9.83
N ALA A 415 22.88 24.58 -8.82
CA ALA A 415 24.27 24.60 -8.40
C ALA A 415 25.22 24.11 -9.51
N PHE A 416 24.78 23.20 -10.39
CA PHE A 416 25.58 22.73 -11.52
C PHE A 416 25.84 23.81 -12.58
N GLY A 417 25.06 24.89 -12.58
CA GLY A 417 25.25 26.06 -13.45
C GLY A 417 26.13 27.17 -12.85
N VAL A 418 26.73 26.95 -11.67
CA VAL A 418 27.58 27.94 -10.98
C VAL A 418 29.05 27.55 -11.13
N GLU A 419 29.91 28.49 -11.49
CA GLU A 419 31.37 28.27 -11.41
C GLU A 419 31.77 28.23 -9.93
N SER A 420 32.10 27.04 -9.43
CA SER A 420 32.34 26.74 -8.01
C SER A 420 33.47 25.71 -7.84
N HIS A 421 33.80 25.32 -6.61
CA HIS A 421 34.74 24.21 -6.40
C HIS A 421 34.22 22.91 -7.04
N GLY A 422 32.94 22.60 -6.86
CA GLY A 422 32.29 21.42 -7.43
C GLY A 422 32.37 21.36 -8.95
N THR A 423 31.98 22.42 -9.66
CA THR A 423 31.99 22.40 -11.15
C THR A 423 33.41 22.40 -11.73
N ARG A 424 34.37 23.10 -11.10
CA ARG A 424 35.78 23.00 -11.51
C ARG A 424 36.36 21.59 -11.27
N HIS A 425 35.98 20.94 -10.18
CA HIS A 425 36.37 19.56 -9.91
C HIS A 425 35.81 18.59 -10.96
N LEU A 426 34.52 18.68 -11.28
CA LEU A 426 33.91 17.86 -12.33
C LEU A 426 34.53 18.10 -13.71
N ARG A 427 34.86 19.35 -14.05
CA ARG A 427 35.58 19.68 -15.30
C ARG A 427 36.96 19.02 -15.33
N ALA A 428 37.71 19.07 -14.24
CA ALA A 428 39.02 18.40 -14.15
C ALA A 428 38.91 16.88 -14.26
N LEU A 429 37.87 16.27 -13.67
CA LEU A 429 37.61 14.83 -13.84
C LEU A 429 37.26 14.49 -15.29
N ALA A 430 36.43 15.30 -15.95
CA ALA A 430 36.09 15.11 -17.35
C ALA A 430 37.32 15.22 -18.26
N GLU A 431 38.19 16.22 -18.03
CA GLU A 431 39.48 16.37 -18.72
C GLU A 431 40.42 15.18 -18.49
N ALA A 432 40.33 14.52 -17.33
CA ALA A 432 41.09 13.32 -17.00
C ALA A 432 40.49 12.02 -17.59
N GLY A 433 39.31 12.08 -18.21
CA GLY A 433 38.67 10.94 -18.87
C GLY A 433 37.38 10.43 -18.20
N LEU A 434 36.84 11.13 -17.19
CA LEU A 434 35.49 10.84 -16.71
C LEU A 434 34.47 11.12 -17.83
N THR A 435 33.60 10.15 -18.13
CA THR A 435 32.63 10.30 -19.24
C THR A 435 31.19 10.49 -18.76
N HIS A 436 30.82 9.98 -17.58
CA HIS A 436 29.43 9.99 -17.12
C HIS A 436 29.32 10.34 -15.62
N VAL A 437 28.32 11.15 -15.29
CA VAL A 437 27.86 11.34 -13.92
C VAL A 437 26.57 10.53 -13.73
N HIS A 438 26.57 9.63 -12.75
CA HIS A 438 25.38 8.92 -12.31
C HIS A 438 24.79 9.69 -11.13
N LEU A 439 23.66 10.36 -11.37
CA LEU A 439 22.95 11.02 -10.29
C LEU A 439 22.16 9.98 -9.48
N LEU A 440 22.29 10.03 -8.15
CA LEU A 440 21.29 9.45 -7.24
C LEU A 440 19.88 10.00 -7.57
N PRO A 441 18.80 9.35 -7.09
CA PRO A 441 17.42 9.71 -7.43
C PRO A 441 17.15 11.21 -7.59
N ALA A 442 16.75 11.57 -8.82
CA ALA A 442 16.43 12.93 -9.25
C ALA A 442 15.04 13.04 -9.90
N PHE A 443 14.22 11.98 -9.77
CA PHE A 443 12.76 12.03 -9.95
C PHE A 443 12.10 12.57 -8.67
N ASP A 444 10.76 12.64 -8.63
CA ASP A 444 10.04 13.11 -7.45
C ASP A 444 10.06 12.05 -6.34
N ILE A 445 10.63 12.40 -5.18
CA ILE A 445 10.84 11.49 -4.05
C ILE A 445 9.90 11.85 -2.88
N ALA A 446 9.47 10.86 -2.11
CA ALA A 446 8.49 11.09 -1.04
C ALA A 446 9.08 11.63 0.28
N THR A 447 10.39 11.42 0.52
CA THR A 447 10.97 11.45 1.88
C THR A 447 11.72 12.72 2.24
N VAL A 448 11.57 13.79 1.44
CA VAL A 448 12.07 15.13 1.75
C VAL A 448 10.94 16.13 1.55
N ASN A 449 10.63 16.93 2.57
CA ASN A 449 9.66 18.02 2.41
C ASN A 449 10.25 19.10 1.49
N GLU A 450 9.58 19.46 0.40
CA GLU A 450 10.04 20.43 -0.59
C GLU A 450 9.99 21.89 -0.07
N ASP A 451 9.35 22.14 1.08
CA ASP A 451 9.41 23.44 1.75
C ASP A 451 10.71 23.59 2.56
N ARG A 452 11.71 24.22 1.97
CA ARG A 452 12.99 24.51 2.64
C ARG A 452 12.83 25.32 3.93
N GLY A 453 11.74 26.08 4.08
CA GLY A 453 11.45 26.83 5.30
C GLY A 453 11.14 25.95 6.51
N THR A 454 10.81 24.67 6.30
CA THR A 454 10.55 23.71 7.38
C THR A 454 11.76 22.86 7.73
N TRP A 455 12.88 22.99 7.00
CA TRP A 455 14.06 22.16 7.22
C TRP A 455 14.75 22.50 8.53
N MET A 456 15.04 21.47 9.31
CA MET A 456 15.89 21.57 10.49
C MET A 456 17.36 21.41 10.09
N ALA A 457 18.23 22.12 10.79
CA ALA A 457 19.68 22.00 10.67
C ALA A 457 20.27 21.59 12.02
N PRO A 458 21.35 20.80 12.03
CA PRO A 458 22.01 20.44 13.28
C PRO A 458 22.75 21.64 13.87
N PRO A 459 23.06 21.63 15.18
CA PRO A 459 23.85 22.68 15.81
C PRO A 459 25.34 22.54 15.42
N GLU A 460 25.71 22.97 14.22
CA GLU A 460 27.03 22.75 13.61
C GLU A 460 28.20 23.20 14.51
N ALA A 461 28.10 24.37 15.14
CA ALA A 461 29.15 24.89 16.03
C ALA A 461 29.32 24.04 17.30
N GLU A 462 28.22 23.52 17.86
CA GLU A 462 28.31 22.58 18.99
C GLU A 462 28.94 21.27 18.51
N MET A 463 28.47 20.71 17.39
CA MET A 463 28.98 19.47 16.83
C MET A 463 30.47 19.53 16.51
N ALA A 464 30.95 20.64 15.95
CA ALA A 464 32.36 20.86 15.64
C ALA A 464 33.26 20.93 16.89
N SER A 465 32.69 21.23 18.07
CA SER A 465 33.41 21.28 19.35
C SER A 465 33.49 19.92 20.06
N LEU A 466 32.74 18.91 19.59
CA LEU A 466 32.70 17.59 20.21
C LEU A 466 33.96 16.77 19.85
N PRO A 467 34.41 15.86 20.74
CA PRO A 467 35.42 14.86 20.39
C PRO A 467 34.98 14.01 19.20
N ALA A 468 35.93 13.62 18.33
CA ALA A 468 35.63 12.89 17.09
C ALA A 468 34.89 11.55 17.31
N ASP A 469 35.07 10.92 18.48
CA ASP A 469 34.45 9.66 18.90
C ASP A 469 33.22 9.85 19.80
N SER A 470 32.75 11.08 20.00
CA SER A 470 31.56 11.33 20.82
C SER A 470 30.29 10.85 20.09
N PRO A 471 29.36 10.17 20.78
CA PRO A 471 28.09 9.76 20.18
C PRO A 471 27.12 10.93 19.99
N ARG A 472 27.44 12.10 20.55
CA ARG A 472 26.55 13.26 20.56
C ARG A 472 26.35 13.85 19.16
N GLN A 473 27.32 13.68 18.25
CA GLN A 473 27.17 14.07 16.85
C GLN A 473 26.00 13.34 16.21
N GLN A 474 25.97 12.00 16.31
CA GLN A 474 24.91 11.20 15.73
C GLN A 474 23.57 11.47 16.43
N MET A 475 23.56 11.64 17.76
CA MET A 475 22.34 12.02 18.49
C MET A 475 21.71 13.33 18.03
N HIS A 476 22.52 14.32 17.63
CA HIS A 476 22.00 15.59 17.10
C HIS A 476 21.40 15.42 15.70
N ILE A 477 22.02 14.60 14.85
CA ILE A 477 21.50 14.27 13.51
C ILE A 477 20.22 13.42 13.61
N ASP A 478 20.18 12.43 14.49
CA ASP A 478 19.04 11.52 14.63
C ASP A 478 17.76 12.25 15.05
N LYS A 479 17.87 13.34 15.83
CA LYS A 479 16.74 14.18 16.23
C LYS A 479 16.06 14.90 15.06
N ILE A 480 16.79 15.14 13.98
CA ILE A 480 16.30 15.90 12.81
C ILE A 480 16.15 15.02 11.56
N ARG A 481 16.41 13.72 11.67
CA ARG A 481 16.32 12.77 10.55
C ARG A 481 14.90 12.78 9.98
N GLY A 482 14.77 13.04 8.68
CA GLY A 482 13.47 13.17 8.00
C GLY A 482 12.80 14.53 8.19
N MET A 483 13.43 15.47 8.91
CA MET A 483 13.03 16.87 9.05
C MET A 483 14.05 17.83 8.42
N ASP A 484 15.17 17.32 7.92
CA ASP A 484 16.17 18.06 7.18
C ASP A 484 15.96 17.93 5.66
N GLY A 485 16.82 18.59 4.88
CA GLY A 485 16.78 18.55 3.43
C GLY A 485 17.55 17.38 2.80
N PHE A 486 17.73 16.25 3.50
CA PHE A 486 18.59 15.15 3.07
C PHE A 486 17.88 13.79 3.08
N ASN A 487 17.88 13.13 1.94
CA ASN A 487 17.66 11.69 1.78
C ASN A 487 18.39 11.26 0.49
N TRP A 488 18.74 9.99 0.34
CA TRP A 488 19.20 9.47 -0.95
C TRP A 488 18.08 9.43 -1.99
N GLY A 489 16.82 9.33 -1.57
CA GLY A 489 15.67 9.45 -2.45
C GLY A 489 15.26 8.16 -3.16
N TYR A 490 15.67 6.98 -2.67
CA TYR A 490 15.17 5.69 -3.18
C TYR A 490 13.74 5.39 -2.69
N ASP A 491 12.91 6.43 -2.69
CA ASP A 491 11.52 6.44 -2.22
C ASP A 491 10.64 7.09 -3.32
N PRO A 492 10.40 6.40 -4.45
CA PRO A 492 9.72 7.00 -5.60
C PRO A 492 8.31 7.46 -5.28
N PHE A 493 8.00 8.69 -5.65
CA PHE A 493 6.63 9.21 -5.56
C PHE A 493 5.99 9.38 -6.95
N HIS A 494 6.69 9.99 -7.92
CA HIS A 494 6.25 10.12 -9.32
C HIS A 494 7.36 9.88 -10.35
#